data_AF-A0A258P3W9-F1
#
_entry.id   AF-A0A258P3W9-F1
#
_cell.length_a   1.000
_cell.length_b   1.000
_cell.length_c   1.000
_cell.angle_alpha   90.00
_cell.angle_beta   90.00
_cell.angle_gamma   90.00
#
_symmetry.space_group_name_H-M   'P 1'
#
loop_
_entity.id
_entity.type
_entity.pdbx_description
1 polymer ?
#
loop_
_entity_poly.entity_id
_entity_poly.type
_entity_poly.pdbx_seq_one_letter_code
_entity_poly.pdbx_strand_id
1 'polypeptide(L)'
;MSKLARDHRNSDVIKIQIARKELKLSDDDYRAILVAKGGQDSSKNLDYEGRQRVLDYFKATLGWKPKTASHGKRPSRPTPSPDKLKLVRRIRAQLISLDRLPDTYADGIAEQMFGVQFYEWCTPEQLHAVSAALGVQQRKKGVPTQ
;
A
#
# COMPACT_ATOMS: atom_id res chain seq x y z
N MET A 1 21.34 -18.33 14.23
CA MET A 1 20.02 -17.82 14.65
C MET A 1 20.07 -16.30 14.54
N SER A 2 19.85 -15.80 13.31
CA SER A 2 18.74 -14.91 12.87
C SER A 2 19.00 -13.44 13.24
N LYS A 3 19.06 -12.52 12.27
CA LYS A 3 17.86 -12.02 11.58
C LYS A 3 16.77 -11.72 12.61
N LEU A 4 17.10 -10.94 13.65
CA LEU A 4 16.09 -10.22 14.42
C LEU A 4 15.24 -9.50 13.37
N ALA A 5 14.02 -10.01 13.25
CA ALA A 5 13.05 -9.67 12.23
C ALA A 5 13.06 -8.16 12.02
N ARG A 6 13.04 -7.70 10.76
CA ARG A 6 12.88 -6.29 10.37
C ARG A 6 12.10 -5.58 11.47
N ASP A 7 12.76 -4.73 12.25
CA ASP A 7 12.16 -4.23 13.48
C ASP A 7 10.93 -3.40 13.09
N HIS A 8 9.75 -4.02 13.18
CA HIS A 8 8.48 -3.41 12.82
C HIS A 8 8.04 -2.44 13.93
N ARG A 9 8.99 -1.73 14.55
CA ARG A 9 8.80 -0.82 15.69
C ARG A 9 7.61 0.09 15.47
N ASN A 10 7.54 0.78 14.34
CA ASN A 10 6.44 1.69 14.05
C ASN A 10 5.09 0.96 14.01
N SER A 11 5.03 -0.19 13.34
CA SER A 11 3.81 -1.02 13.29
C SER A 11 3.41 -1.50 14.69
N ASP A 12 4.35 -1.94 15.51
CA ASP A 12 4.07 -2.50 16.83
C ASP A 12 3.67 -1.42 17.83
N VAL A 13 4.32 -0.25 17.79
CA VAL A 13 3.89 0.93 18.56
C VAL A 13 2.47 1.34 18.16
N ILE A 14 2.16 1.38 16.85
CA ILE A 14 0.81 1.69 16.37
C ILE A 14 -0.19 0.65 16.90
N LYS A 15 0.12 -0.64 16.84
CA LYS A 15 -0.74 -1.71 17.39
C LYS A 15 -0.99 -1.55 18.88
N ILE A 16 0.03 -1.24 19.67
CA ILE A 16 -0.09 -0.98 21.11
C ILE A 16 -1.05 0.18 21.36
N GLN A 17 -0.94 1.27 20.58
CA GLN A 17 -1.83 2.42 20.70
C GLN A 17 -3.26 2.12 20.24
N ILE A 18 -3.45 1.31 19.20
CA ILE A 18 -4.77 0.81 18.78
C ILE A 18 -5.38 -0.05 19.88
N ALA A 19 -4.63 -1.01 20.42
CA ALA A 19 -5.08 -1.89 21.49
C ALA A 19 -5.52 -1.09 22.71
N ARG A 20 -4.73 -0.10 23.13
CA ARG A 20 -5.09 0.83 24.21
C ARG A 20 -6.47 1.48 23.96
N LYS A 21 -6.71 2.00 22.75
CA LYS A 21 -7.98 2.64 22.38
C LYS A 21 -9.14 1.65 22.34
N GLU A 22 -8.95 0.48 21.74
CA GLU A 22 -10.01 -0.53 21.58
C GLU A 22 -10.39 -1.19 22.90
N LEU A 23 -9.42 -1.40 23.80
CA LEU A 23 -9.63 -1.92 25.15
C LEU A 23 -10.10 -0.84 26.14
N LYS A 24 -10.18 0.42 25.72
CA LYS A 24 -10.58 1.57 26.56
C LYS A 24 -9.77 1.69 27.86
N LEU A 25 -8.46 1.42 27.80
CA LEU A 25 -7.58 1.54 28.97
C LEU A 25 -7.42 3.00 29.38
N SER A 26 -7.48 3.27 30.69
CA SER A 26 -7.09 4.55 31.25
C SER A 26 -5.59 4.80 31.02
N ASP A 27 -5.15 6.05 31.10
CA ASP A 27 -3.73 6.39 30.91
C ASP A 27 -2.85 5.74 31.98
N ASP A 28 -3.37 5.60 33.20
CA ASP A 28 -2.68 5.00 34.35
C ASP A 28 -2.60 3.48 34.23
N ASP A 29 -3.70 2.80 33.89
CA ASP A 29 -3.71 1.35 33.65
C ASP A 29 -2.78 0.99 32.50
N TYR A 30 -2.80 1.81 31.44
CA TYR A 30 -1.93 1.63 30.29
C TYR A 30 -0.45 1.73 30.69
N ARG A 31 -0.05 2.78 31.42
CA ARG A 31 1.34 2.93 31.91
C ARG A 31 1.73 1.78 32.83
N ALA A 32 0.86 1.37 33.74
CA ALA A 32 1.11 0.24 34.64
C ALA A 32 1.40 -1.06 33.87
N ILE A 33 0.63 -1.33 32.81
CA ILE A 33 0.87 -2.51 31.95
C ILE A 33 2.18 -2.40 31.19
N LEU A 34 2.51 -1.21 30.65
CA LEU A 34 3.78 -1.00 29.94
C LEU A 34 4.99 -1.24 30.84
N VAL A 35 4.97 -0.73 32.08
CA VAL A 35 6.04 -0.95 33.05
C VAL A 35 6.11 -2.42 33.45
N ALA A 36 4.98 -3.04 33.77
CA ALA A 36 4.93 -4.42 34.25
C ALA A 36 5.34 -5.47 33.20
N LYS A 37 5.06 -5.24 31.92
CA LYS A 37 5.33 -6.23 30.85
C LYS A 37 6.48 -5.83 29.93
N GLY A 38 6.67 -4.54 29.72
CA GLY A 38 7.67 -3.97 28.81
C GLY A 38 8.82 -3.24 29.51
N GLY A 39 8.75 -3.03 30.84
CA GLY A 39 9.82 -2.40 31.62
C GLY A 39 10.00 -0.90 31.39
N GLN A 40 9.09 -0.25 30.64
CA GLN A 40 9.14 1.18 30.32
C GLN A 40 7.77 1.82 30.49
N ASP A 41 7.73 3.11 30.76
CA ASP A 41 6.50 3.90 30.92
C ASP A 41 5.87 4.36 29.60
N SER A 42 6.59 4.21 28.49
CA SER A 42 6.21 4.71 27.17
C SER A 42 6.42 3.65 26.11
N SER A 43 5.41 3.45 25.25
CA SER A 43 5.50 2.52 24.12
C SER A 43 6.60 2.90 23.13
N LYS A 44 7.01 4.17 23.10
CA LYS A 44 8.12 4.63 22.24
C LYS A 44 9.47 4.15 22.74
N ASN A 45 9.62 3.92 24.05
CA ASN A 45 10.89 3.57 24.69
C ASN A 45 11.11 2.06 24.83
N LEU A 46 10.09 1.25 24.55
CA LEU A 46 10.20 -0.21 24.57
C LEU A 46 11.22 -0.70 23.55
N ASP A 47 11.92 -1.78 23.90
CA ASP A 47 12.71 -2.61 22.98
C ASP A 47 11.81 -3.59 22.21
N TYR A 48 12.39 -4.39 21.31
CA TYR A 48 11.62 -5.34 20.51
C TYR A 48 10.91 -6.38 21.39
N GLU A 49 11.61 -6.95 22.37
CA GLU A 49 11.06 -7.96 23.27
C GLU A 49 9.93 -7.40 24.14
N GLY A 50 10.11 -6.20 24.70
CA GLY A 50 9.10 -5.50 25.49
C GLY A 50 7.84 -5.20 24.67
N ARG A 51 7.99 -4.78 23.40
CA ARG A 51 6.83 -4.60 22.51
C ARG A 51 6.06 -5.90 22.28
N GLN A 52 6.76 -7.02 22.05
CA GLN A 52 6.11 -8.32 21.87
C GLN A 52 5.40 -8.77 23.16
N ARG A 53 6.04 -8.69 24.33
CA ARG A 53 5.43 -9.05 25.62
C ARG A 53 4.15 -8.26 25.91
N VAL A 54 4.15 -6.95 25.63
CA VAL A 54 2.96 -6.09 25.80
C VAL A 54 1.86 -6.50 24.83
N LEU A 55 2.17 -6.71 23.55
CA LEU A 55 1.20 -7.13 22.55
C LEU A 55 0.60 -8.51 22.86
N ASP A 56 1.41 -9.43 23.38
CA ASP A 56 0.96 -10.77 23.76
C ASP A 56 0.10 -10.73 25.02
N TYR A 57 0.42 -9.88 25.99
CA TYR A 57 -0.45 -9.63 27.14
C TYR A 57 -1.82 -9.06 26.70
N PHE A 58 -1.84 -8.10 25.79
CA PHE A 58 -3.09 -7.57 25.24
C PHE A 58 -3.93 -8.66 24.56
N LYS A 59 -3.30 -9.56 23.79
CA LYS A 59 -4.02 -10.66 23.11
C LYS A 59 -4.49 -11.75 24.08
N ALA A 60 -3.59 -12.24 24.93
CA ALA A 60 -3.81 -13.43 25.75
C ALA A 60 -4.65 -13.13 26.99
N THR A 61 -4.42 -11.99 27.63
CA THR A 61 -5.08 -11.64 28.91
C THR A 61 -6.27 -10.70 28.70
N LEU A 62 -6.12 -9.66 27.87
CA LEU A 62 -7.19 -8.69 27.62
C LEU A 62 -8.08 -9.07 26.42
N GLY A 63 -7.81 -10.20 25.77
CA GLY A 63 -8.62 -10.72 24.65
C GLY A 63 -8.58 -9.84 23.40
N TRP A 64 -7.59 -8.95 23.27
CA TRP A 64 -7.49 -8.05 22.13
C TRP A 64 -7.15 -8.82 20.85
N LYS A 65 -7.99 -8.68 19.84
CA LYS A 65 -7.78 -9.28 18.52
C LYS A 65 -7.38 -8.18 17.56
N PRO A 66 -6.11 -8.11 17.12
CA PRO A 66 -5.69 -7.11 16.16
C PRO A 66 -6.52 -7.26 14.88
N LYS A 67 -7.25 -6.21 14.51
CA LYS A 67 -7.89 -6.15 13.20
C LYS A 67 -6.79 -6.13 12.16
N THR A 68 -6.77 -7.16 11.31
CA THR A 68 -5.98 -7.06 10.08
C THR A 68 -6.62 -5.94 9.26
N ALA A 69 -5.82 -4.94 8.89
CA ALA A 69 -6.27 -4.04 7.84
C ALA A 69 -6.50 -4.92 6.61
N SER A 70 -7.78 -5.15 6.30
CA SER A 70 -8.17 -5.53 4.96
C SER A 70 -7.83 -4.33 4.10
N HIS A 71 -6.59 -4.24 3.65
CA HIS A 71 -6.32 -3.53 2.42
C HIS A 71 -7.14 -4.31 1.40
N GLY A 72 -8.33 -3.79 1.07
CA GLY A 72 -9.21 -4.41 0.09
C GLY A 72 -8.34 -4.83 -1.08
N LYS A 73 -8.38 -6.13 -1.42
CA LYS A 73 -7.51 -6.66 -2.49
C LYS A 73 -7.70 -5.74 -3.69
N ARG A 74 -6.62 -5.07 -4.09
CA ARG A 74 -6.66 -4.22 -5.27
C ARG A 74 -7.21 -5.09 -6.40
N PRO A 75 -8.29 -4.68 -7.09
CA PRO A 75 -8.92 -5.54 -8.08
C PRO A 75 -7.87 -6.02 -9.08
N SER A 76 -7.95 -7.29 -9.48
CA SER A 76 -7.04 -7.83 -10.48
C SER A 76 -7.20 -7.05 -11.77
N ARG A 77 -6.07 -6.67 -12.39
CA ARG A 77 -6.07 -6.02 -13.70
C ARG A 77 -6.80 -6.93 -14.70
N PRO A 78 -7.77 -6.40 -15.47
CA PRO A 78 -8.55 -7.21 -16.40
C PRO A 78 -7.69 -7.65 -17.60
N THR A 79 -8.07 -8.79 -18.20
CA THR A 79 -7.55 -9.16 -19.51
C THR A 79 -8.25 -8.32 -20.57
N PRO A 80 -7.53 -7.54 -21.39
CA PRO A 80 -8.14 -6.75 -22.46
C PRO A 80 -8.74 -7.66 -23.53
N SER A 81 -9.86 -7.23 -24.11
CA SER A 81 -10.49 -7.93 -25.23
C SER A 81 -9.59 -7.91 -26.49
N PRO A 82 -9.76 -8.87 -27.43
CA PRO A 82 -8.86 -9.03 -28.58
C PRO A 82 -8.74 -7.79 -29.47
N ASP A 83 -9.83 -7.04 -29.65
CA ASP A 83 -9.91 -5.78 -30.38
C ASP A 83 -9.05 -4.66 -29.74
N LYS A 84 -8.96 -4.64 -28.40
CA LYS A 84 -8.18 -3.66 -27.64
C LYS A 84 -6.71 -4.03 -27.49
N LEU A 85 -6.36 -5.29 -27.72
CA LEU A 85 -5.02 -5.84 -27.42
C LEU A 85 -3.90 -5.11 -28.16
N LYS A 86 -4.12 -4.70 -29.41
CA LYS A 86 -3.13 -3.95 -30.20
C LYS A 86 -2.82 -2.59 -29.59
N LEU A 87 -3.85 -1.87 -29.13
CA LEU A 87 -3.69 -0.56 -28.50
C LEU A 87 -3.06 -0.68 -27.11
N VAL A 88 -3.48 -1.65 -26.32
CA VAL A 88 -2.86 -1.93 -25.01
C VAL A 88 -1.36 -2.25 -25.15
N ARG A 89 -0.99 -3.08 -26.13
CA ARG A 89 0.43 -3.38 -26.42
C ARG A 89 1.21 -2.13 -26.81
N ARG A 90 0.62 -1.24 -27.63
CA ARG A 90 1.23 0.05 -27.99
C ARG A 90 1.46 0.93 -26.75
N ILE A 91 0.45 1.07 -25.89
CA ILE A 91 0.56 1.84 -24.64
C ILE A 91 1.69 1.30 -23.78
N ARG A 92 1.76 -0.03 -23.58
CA ARG A 92 2.86 -0.67 -22.85
C ARG A 92 4.24 -0.39 -23.48
N ALA A 93 4.35 -0.42 -24.81
CA ALA A 93 5.58 -0.06 -25.49
C ALA A 93 5.98 1.42 -25.26
N GLN A 94 5.00 2.33 -25.28
CA GLN A 94 5.25 3.74 -24.94
C GLN A 94 5.74 3.90 -23.50
N LEU A 95 5.12 3.20 -22.54
CA LEU A 95 5.57 3.18 -21.15
C LEU A 95 7.01 2.66 -21.00
N ILE A 96 7.35 1.59 -21.73
CA ILE A 96 8.72 1.05 -21.76
C ILE A 96 9.72 2.10 -22.27
N SER A 97 9.37 2.81 -23.34
CA SER A 97 10.24 3.85 -23.90
C SER A 97 10.39 5.07 -22.98
N LEU A 98 9.42 5.31 -22.09
CA LEU A 98 9.40 6.44 -21.15
C LEU A 98 10.17 6.17 -19.86
N ASP A 99 11.29 5.43 -19.95
CA ASP A 99 12.08 4.95 -18.80
C ASP A 99 11.37 3.84 -18.01
N ARG A 100 10.81 2.85 -18.72
CA ARG A 100 10.18 1.66 -18.13
C ARG A 100 9.13 1.98 -17.07
N LEU A 101 8.28 2.97 -17.36
CA LEU A 101 7.20 3.33 -16.45
C LEU A 101 6.25 2.13 -16.24
N PRO A 102 5.74 1.96 -15.02
CA PRO A 102 4.77 0.91 -14.74
C PRO A 102 3.42 1.22 -15.40
N ASP A 103 2.62 0.19 -15.66
CA ASP A 103 1.24 0.31 -16.15
C ASP A 103 0.36 1.21 -15.28
N THR A 104 0.68 1.34 -13.98
CA THR A 104 0.01 2.28 -13.05
C THR A 104 0.14 3.74 -13.46
N TYR A 105 1.13 4.10 -14.27
CA TYR A 105 1.24 5.44 -14.83
C TYR A 105 0.16 5.70 -15.87
N ALA A 106 -0.11 4.73 -16.75
CA ALA A 106 -1.22 4.81 -17.71
C ALA A 106 -2.58 4.70 -17.01
N ASP A 107 -2.69 3.92 -15.92
CA ASP A 107 -3.89 3.93 -15.07
C ASP A 107 -4.18 5.33 -14.53
N GLY A 108 -3.16 6.06 -14.07
CA GLY A 108 -3.32 7.44 -13.59
C GLY A 108 -3.83 8.39 -14.67
N ILE A 109 -3.39 8.20 -15.93
CA ILE A 109 -3.90 8.96 -17.08
C ILE A 109 -5.36 8.60 -17.36
N ALA A 110 -5.70 7.31 -17.37
CA ALA A 110 -7.07 6.84 -17.59
C ALA A 110 -8.03 7.31 -16.48
N GLU A 111 -7.57 7.32 -15.23
CA GLU A 111 -8.31 7.83 -14.08
C GLU A 111 -8.54 9.35 -14.23
N GLN A 112 -7.50 10.12 -14.56
CA GLN A 112 -7.62 11.57 -14.71
C GLN A 112 -8.50 11.99 -15.89
N MET A 113 -8.45 11.27 -17.01
CA MET A 113 -9.21 11.61 -18.22
C MET A 113 -10.65 11.07 -18.19
N PHE A 114 -10.87 9.89 -17.61
CA PHE A 114 -12.12 9.14 -17.78
C PHE A 114 -12.69 8.57 -16.48
N GLY A 115 -12.00 8.70 -15.34
CA GLY A 115 -12.40 8.06 -14.07
C GLY A 115 -12.34 6.53 -14.13
N VAL A 116 -11.47 5.97 -14.98
CA VAL A 116 -11.33 4.52 -15.17
C VAL A 116 -10.04 4.04 -14.48
N GLN A 117 -10.21 3.19 -13.47
CA GLN A 117 -9.11 2.70 -12.62
C GLN A 117 -7.99 1.96 -13.37
N PHE A 118 -8.34 1.16 -14.40
CA PHE A 118 -7.36 0.44 -15.22
C PHE A 118 -7.57 0.79 -16.68
N TYR A 119 -6.51 1.19 -17.38
CA TYR A 119 -6.66 1.60 -18.77
C TYR A 119 -7.15 0.45 -19.68
N GLU A 120 -6.98 -0.82 -19.31
CA GLU A 120 -7.56 -1.95 -20.06
C GLU A 120 -9.09 -2.01 -20.03
N TRP A 121 -9.74 -1.35 -19.06
CA TRP A 121 -11.20 -1.18 -19.06
C TRP A 121 -11.66 -0.09 -20.03
N CYS A 122 -10.77 0.80 -20.49
CA CYS A 122 -11.12 1.83 -21.44
C CYS A 122 -11.71 1.26 -22.73
N THR A 123 -12.56 2.08 -23.37
CA THR A 123 -13.01 1.83 -24.74
C THR A 123 -11.85 2.02 -25.74
N PRO A 124 -11.95 1.50 -26.97
CA PRO A 124 -10.91 1.71 -27.99
C PRO A 124 -10.58 3.20 -28.21
N GLU A 125 -11.60 4.07 -28.24
CA GLU A 125 -11.43 5.52 -28.38
C GLU A 125 -10.66 6.14 -27.21
N GLN A 126 -11.00 5.74 -25.99
CA GLN A 126 -10.29 6.17 -24.78
C GLN A 126 -8.83 5.68 -24.78
N LEU A 127 -8.56 4.45 -25.24
CA LEU A 127 -7.19 3.94 -25.39
C LEU A 127 -6.37 4.75 -26.40
N HIS A 128 -6.98 5.19 -27.50
CA HIS A 128 -6.32 6.10 -28.45
C HIS A 128 -5.94 7.42 -27.79
N ALA A 129 -6.83 7.99 -26.97
CA ALA A 129 -6.56 9.22 -26.23
C ALA A 129 -5.44 9.04 -25.19
N VAL A 130 -5.40 7.92 -24.46
CA VAL A 130 -4.30 7.57 -23.54
C VAL A 130 -2.98 7.46 -24.30
N SER A 131 -2.98 6.77 -25.45
CA SER A 131 -1.78 6.62 -26.29
C SER A 131 -1.29 7.98 -26.84
N ALA A 132 -2.20 8.88 -27.21
CA ALA A 132 -1.87 10.24 -27.63
C ALA A 132 -1.27 11.07 -26.49
N ALA A 133 -1.83 11.00 -25.28
CA ALA A 133 -1.29 11.67 -24.10
C ALA A 133 0.14 11.19 -23.77
N LEU A 134 0.39 9.87 -23.86
CA LEU A 134 1.73 9.31 -23.73
C LEU A 134 2.67 9.78 -24.84
N GLY A 135 2.15 9.93 -26.07
CA GLY A 135 2.91 10.49 -27.19
C GLY A 135 3.38 11.93 -26.93
N VAL A 136 2.53 12.76 -26.31
CA VAL A 136 2.93 14.11 -25.86
C VAL A 136 4.02 14.02 -24.80
N GLN A 137 3.91 13.09 -23.84
CA GLN A 137 4.91 12.90 -22.80
C GLN A 137 6.26 12.40 -23.37
N GLN A 138 6.25 11.51 -24.36
CA GLN A 138 7.45 11.06 -25.08
C GLN A 138 8.17 12.23 -25.73
N ARG A 139 7.43 13.10 -26.42
CA ARG A 139 7.98 14.32 -27.04
C ARG A 139 8.59 15.25 -26.00
N LYS A 140 7.90 15.48 -24.87
CA LYS A 140 8.41 16.31 -23.77
C LYS A 140 9.72 15.78 -23.18
N LYS A 141 9.89 14.46 -23.11
CA LYS A 141 11.12 13.81 -22.64
C LYS A 141 12.18 13.61 -23.73
N GLY A 142 11.92 14.02 -24.98
CA GLY A 142 12.85 13.83 -26.10
C GLY A 142 13.03 12.37 -26.53
N VAL A 143 12.07 11.49 -26.20
CA VAL A 143 12.12 10.08 -26.59
C VAL A 143 11.69 9.95 -28.06
N PRO A 144 12.50 9.31 -28.94
CA PRO A 144 12.12 9.09 -30.32
C PRO A 144 10.85 8.22 -30.37
N THR A 145 9.82 8.74 -31.03
CA THR A 145 8.54 8.05 -31.19
C THR A 145 8.65 7.12 -32.40
N GLN A 146 8.45 5.82 -32.22
CA GLN A 146 8.33 4.84 -33.32
C GLN A 146 6.88 4.69 -33.77
#